data_AF-S8EK68-F1
#
_entry.id   AF-S8EK68-F1
#
_cell.length_a   1.000
_cell.length_b   1.000
_cell.length_c   1.000
_cell.angle_alpha   90.00
_cell.angle_beta   90.00
_cell.angle_gamma   90.00
#
_symmetry.space_group_name_H-M   'P 1'
#
loop_
_entity.id
_entity.type
_entity.pdbx_description
1 polymer ?
#
loop_
_entity_poly.entity_id
_entity_poly.type
_entity_poly.pdbx_seq_one_letter_code
_entity_poly.pdbx_strand_id
1 'polypeptide(L)'
;NSSDLILDVGANLGWYAINISKINSDIKVFAFEPDDDNFRLLNDNITLNNSTNIISINKAVTAGQAGKVVLYKYPDKNLGRHSLLKTAGLEQKQTLVKTISIDDFILTTNLNGNNIKLLKIDVEGYEYQVLLG
;
A
#
# COMPACT_ATOMS: atom_id res chain seq x y z
N ASN A 1 15.00 9.01 14.23
CA ASN A 1 14.71 10.43 14.50
C ASN A 1 13.25 10.71 14.15
N SER A 2 12.60 11.70 14.78
CA SER A 2 11.18 12.00 14.52
C SER A 2 10.85 12.44 13.09
N SER A 3 11.87 12.66 12.25
CA SER A 3 11.75 12.99 10.83
C SER A 3 11.79 11.78 9.89
N ASP A 4 12.07 10.57 10.40
CA ASP A 4 12.18 9.38 9.57
C ASP A 4 10.79 8.75 9.34
N LEU A 5 10.53 8.28 8.13
CA LEU A 5 9.29 7.58 7.79
C LEU A 5 9.52 6.41 6.85
N ILE A 6 8.54 5.51 6.84
CA ILE A 6 8.51 4.31 5.99
C ILE A 6 7.24 4.34 5.15
N LEU A 7 7.38 3.99 3.88
CA LEU A 7 6.27 3.80 2.95
C LEU A 7 6.13 2.30 2.64
N ASP A 8 4.97 1.74 2.93
CA ASP A 8 4.58 0.37 2.57
C ASP A 8 3.51 0.44 1.47
N VAL A 9 3.94 0.29 0.22
CA VAL A 9 3.05 0.34 -0.96
C VAL A 9 2.59 -1.07 -1.31
N GLY A 10 1.27 -1.26 -1.38
CA GLY A 10 0.65 -2.58 -1.46
C GLY A 10 0.68 -3.30 -0.11
N ALA A 11 0.19 -2.62 0.91
CA ALA A 11 0.28 -3.09 2.30
C ALA A 11 -0.53 -4.36 2.57
N ASN A 12 -1.52 -4.68 1.72
CA ASN A 12 -2.41 -5.83 1.83
C ASN A 12 -2.99 -5.93 3.25
N LEU A 13 -2.75 -7.02 3.97
CA LEU A 13 -3.25 -7.21 5.35
C LEU A 13 -2.35 -6.57 6.43
N GLY A 14 -1.29 -5.86 6.06
CA GLY A 14 -0.42 -5.10 6.97
C GLY A 14 0.78 -5.86 7.53
N TRP A 15 1.17 -6.99 6.94
CA TRP A 15 2.29 -7.80 7.44
C TRP A 15 3.57 -6.98 7.64
N TYR A 16 4.00 -6.22 6.63
CA TYR A 16 5.22 -5.41 6.73
C TYR A 16 5.04 -4.22 7.67
N ALA A 17 4.00 -3.40 7.45
CA ALA A 17 3.71 -2.25 8.30
C ALA A 17 3.67 -2.59 9.80
N ILE A 18 3.00 -3.68 10.19
CA ILE A 18 2.88 -4.11 11.59
C ILE A 18 4.21 -4.60 12.16
N ASN A 19 4.96 -5.41 11.41
CA ASN A 19 6.27 -5.88 11.88
C ASN A 19 7.25 -4.71 12.06
N ILE A 20 7.25 -3.75 11.14
CA ILE A 20 8.06 -2.54 11.23
C ILE A 20 7.67 -1.71 12.46
N SER A 21 6.36 -1.52 12.69
CA SER A 21 5.84 -0.83 13.86
C SER A 21 6.28 -1.48 15.17
N LYS A 22 6.32 -2.82 15.24
CA LYS A 22 6.80 -3.56 16.41
C LYS A 22 8.31 -3.48 16.62
N ILE A 23 9.08 -3.42 15.55
CA ILE A 23 10.54 -3.26 15.62
C ILE A 23 10.90 -1.85 16.10
N ASN A 24 10.17 -0.84 15.62
CA ASN A 24 10.39 0.54 15.98
C ASN A 24 9.05 1.28 16.03
N SER A 25 8.55 1.55 17.23
CA SER A 25 7.31 2.29 17.44
C SER A 25 7.45 3.80 17.20
N ASP A 26 8.68 4.32 17.14
CA ASP A 26 8.95 5.76 17.00
C ASP A 26 9.01 6.19 15.53
N ILE A 27 9.15 5.26 14.59
CA ILE A 27 9.14 5.57 13.16
C ILE A 27 7.72 5.58 12.62
N LYS A 28 7.37 6.60 11.82
CA LYS A 28 6.04 6.68 11.22
C LYS A 28 5.95 5.79 9.99
N VAL A 29 4.89 4.98 9.88
CA VAL A 29 4.65 4.10 8.73
C VAL A 29 3.40 4.57 7.99
N PHE A 30 3.51 4.77 6.68
CA PHE A 30 2.37 5.01 5.80
C PHE A 30 2.13 3.78 4.94
N ALA A 31 0.98 3.14 5.12
CA ALA A 31 0.63 1.87 4.49
C ALA A 31 -0.48 2.08 3.45
N PHE A 32 -0.15 1.93 2.17
CA PHE A 32 -1.08 2.16 1.05
C PHE A 32 -1.70 0.84 0.60
N GLU A 33 -3.03 0.75 0.68
CA GLU A 33 -3.79 -0.43 0.22
C GLU A 33 -5.05 0.03 -0.54
N PRO A 34 -5.10 -0.13 -1.87
CA PRO A 34 -6.24 0.31 -2.68
C PRO A 34 -7.48 -0.56 -2.57
N ASP A 35 -7.34 -1.83 -2.22
CA ASP A 35 -8.47 -2.74 -2.12
C ASP A 35 -9.27 -2.50 -0.84
N ASP A 36 -10.57 -2.27 -0.94
CA ASP A 36 -11.42 -1.94 0.21
C ASP A 36 -11.50 -3.09 1.24
N ASP A 37 -11.50 -4.34 0.78
CA ASP A 37 -11.58 -5.51 1.67
C ASP A 37 -10.26 -5.69 2.44
N ASN A 38 -9.13 -5.65 1.75
CA ASN A 38 -7.80 -5.69 2.37
C ASN A 38 -7.55 -4.47 3.25
N PHE A 39 -7.97 -3.27 2.83
CA PHE A 39 -7.82 -2.04 3.61
C PHE A 39 -8.59 -2.14 4.93
N ARG A 40 -9.81 -2.70 4.92
CA ARG A 40 -10.55 -2.96 6.16
C ARG A 40 -9.78 -3.92 7.08
N LEU A 41 -9.28 -5.03 6.54
CA LEU A 41 -8.50 -6.00 7.31
C LEU A 41 -7.16 -5.43 7.81
N LEU A 42 -6.50 -4.57 7.04
CA LEU A 42 -5.33 -3.82 7.46
C LEU A 42 -5.62 -2.99 8.71
N ASN A 43 -6.73 -2.24 8.71
CA ASN A 43 -7.13 -1.44 9.87
C ASN A 43 -7.48 -2.29 11.09
N ASP A 44 -8.19 -3.41 10.88
CA ASP A 44 -8.47 -4.39 11.94
C ASP A 44 -7.14 -4.90 12.53
N ASN A 45 -6.18 -5.27 11.69
CA ASN A 45 -4.88 -5.78 12.12
C ASN A 45 -4.01 -4.72 12.81
N ILE A 46 -4.00 -3.47 12.33
CA ILE A 46 -3.33 -2.35 13.01
C ILE A 46 -3.88 -2.18 14.44
N THR A 47 -5.20 -2.21 14.57
CA THR A 47 -5.89 -2.08 15.87
C THR A 47 -5.57 -3.25 16.79
N LEU A 48 -5.68 -4.49 16.29
CA LEU A 48 -5.38 -5.71 17.06
C LEU A 48 -3.94 -5.76 17.57
N ASN A 49 -3.00 -5.12 16.86
CA ASN A 49 -1.58 -5.09 17.23
C ASN A 49 -1.18 -3.84 18.03
N ASN A 50 -2.12 -2.93 18.33
CA ASN A 50 -1.86 -1.65 19.01
C ASN A 50 -0.78 -0.80 18.31
N SER A 51 -0.72 -0.85 16.98
CA SER A 51 0.28 -0.16 16.18
C SER A 51 -0.11 1.31 15.94
N THR A 52 0.15 2.19 16.91
CA THR A 52 -0.27 3.60 16.90
C THR A 52 0.52 4.50 15.93
N ASN A 53 1.65 4.03 15.42
CA ASN A 53 2.53 4.75 14.49
C ASN A 53 2.27 4.45 13.01
N ILE A 54 1.26 3.62 12.70
CA ILE A 54 0.86 3.30 11.32
C ILE A 54 -0.32 4.17 10.90
N ILE A 55 -0.24 4.77 9.71
CA ILE A 55 -1.35 5.43 9.04
C ILE A 55 -1.65 4.66 7.76
N SER A 56 -2.83 4.03 7.72
CA SER A 56 -3.32 3.33 6.53
C SER A 56 -3.94 4.33 5.55
N ILE A 57 -3.72 4.13 4.25
CA ILE A 57 -4.20 5.00 3.17
C ILE A 57 -4.88 4.13 2.11
N ASN A 58 -6.18 4.33 1.90
CA ASN A 58 -6.97 3.61 0.91
C ASN A 58 -6.84 4.24 -0.49
N LYS A 59 -5.64 4.12 -1.08
CA LYS A 59 -5.32 4.60 -2.42
C LYS A 59 -4.24 3.71 -3.04
N ALA A 60 -4.29 3.54 -4.36
CA ALA A 60 -3.18 2.98 -5.12
C ALA A 60 -2.13 4.07 -5.36
N VAL A 61 -0.86 3.67 -5.36
CA VAL A 61 0.25 4.57 -5.67
C VAL A 61 0.63 4.43 -7.14
N THR A 62 0.77 5.54 -7.86
CA THR A 62 1.08 5.56 -9.30
C THR A 62 1.71 6.88 -9.72
N ALA A 63 2.43 6.88 -10.85
CA ALA A 63 2.95 8.07 -11.51
C ALA A 63 1.82 8.84 -12.20
N GLY A 64 1.15 9.70 -11.45
CA GLY A 64 0.09 10.54 -11.99
C GLY A 64 -0.67 11.26 -10.90
N GLN A 65 -1.39 12.29 -11.34
CA GLN A 65 -2.24 13.09 -10.47
C GLN A 65 -3.38 12.25 -9.87
N ALA A 66 -3.93 12.75 -8.77
CA ALA A 66 -5.08 12.15 -8.11
C ALA A 66 -6.22 11.83 -9.10
N GLY A 67 -6.66 10.58 -9.09
CA GLY A 67 -7.69 10.09 -10.01
C GLY A 67 -8.23 8.74 -9.59
N LYS A 68 -8.62 7.93 -10.58
CA LYS A 68 -9.03 6.54 -10.39
C LYS A 68 -8.34 5.63 -11.40
N VAL A 69 -7.95 4.45 -10.97
CA VAL A 69 -7.45 3.37 -11.85
C VAL A 69 -8.27 2.11 -11.65
N VAL A 70 -8.25 1.23 -12.64
CA VAL A 70 -8.84 -0.10 -12.51
C VAL A 70 -7.88 -1.00 -11.76
N LEU A 71 -8.29 -1.48 -10.59
CA LEU A 71 -7.66 -2.58 -9.88
C LEU A 71 -8.26 -3.89 -10.40
N TYR A 72 -7.39 -4.81 -10.81
CA TYR A 72 -7.78 -6.14 -11.26
C TYR A 72 -7.60 -7.13 -10.10
N LYS A 73 -8.71 -7.70 -9.63
CA LYS A 73 -8.69 -8.75 -8.60
C LYS A 73 -8.74 -10.11 -9.29
N TYR A 74 -7.88 -11.02 -8.84
CA TYR A 74 -8.05 -12.44 -9.15
C TYR A 74 -9.31 -12.95 -8.44
N PRO A 75 -10.20 -13.70 -9.12
CA PRO A 75 -11.37 -14.28 -8.45
C PRO A 75 -10.97 -15.26 -7.34
N ASP A 76 -11.85 -15.37 -6.35
CA ASP A 76 -11.72 -15.81 -4.94
C ASP A 76 -11.09 -17.20 -4.64
N LYS A 77 -10.10 -17.67 -5.42
CA LYS A 77 -9.33 -18.89 -5.14
C LYS A 77 -7.87 -18.69 -5.48
N ASN A 78 -7.09 -18.07 -4.58
CA ASN A 78 -5.68 -18.38 -4.30
C ASN A 78 -5.08 -17.32 -3.35
N LEU A 79 -5.33 -17.41 -2.05
CA LEU A 79 -4.77 -16.53 -1.00
C LEU A 79 -3.26 -16.73 -0.74
N GLY A 80 -2.48 -17.28 -1.69
CA GLY A 80 -1.05 -17.57 -1.45
C GLY A 80 -0.29 -18.33 -2.54
N ARG A 81 -0.63 -18.20 -3.83
CA ARG A 81 0.13 -18.87 -4.91
C ARG A 81 0.38 -17.93 -6.09
N HIS A 82 1.63 -17.50 -6.27
CA HIS A 82 2.13 -16.98 -7.54
C HIS A 82 2.55 -18.18 -8.41
N SER A 83 1.99 -18.29 -9.61
CA SER A 83 2.34 -19.30 -10.61
C SER A 83 2.60 -18.61 -11.95
N LEU A 84 3.63 -19.06 -12.67
CA LEU A 84 4.08 -18.53 -13.96
C LEU A 84 3.19 -18.95 -15.16
N LEU A 85 2.00 -19.51 -14.92
CA LEU A 85 1.10 -19.98 -15.97
C LEU A 85 -0.15 -19.10 -16.10
N LYS A 86 -0.37 -18.63 -17.33
CA LYS A 86 -1.52 -17.82 -17.73
C LYS A 86 -2.79 -18.68 -17.71
N THR A 87 -3.61 -18.56 -16.67
CA THR A 87 -4.99 -19.08 -16.73
C THR A 87 -5.83 -18.09 -17.52
N ALA A 88 -5.91 -18.30 -18.84
CA ALA A 88 -6.93 -17.66 -19.67
C ALA A 88 -8.32 -18.09 -19.19
N GLY A 89 -9.22 -17.14 -18.94
CA GLY A 89 -10.65 -17.41 -18.71
C GLY A 89 -11.19 -17.20 -17.30
N LEU A 90 -10.46 -16.55 -16.39
CA LEU A 90 -11.00 -16.14 -15.09
C LEU A 90 -11.56 -14.72 -15.16
N GLU A 91 -12.85 -14.55 -14.85
CA GLU A 91 -13.46 -13.23 -14.66
C GLU A 91 -12.72 -12.48 -13.56
N GLN A 92 -11.89 -11.51 -13.94
CA GLN A 92 -11.22 -10.63 -12.99
C GLN A 92 -12.26 -9.62 -12.50
N LYS A 93 -12.51 -9.59 -11.20
CA LYS A 93 -13.32 -8.52 -10.60
C LYS A 93 -12.53 -7.23 -10.79
N GLN A 94 -13.12 -6.27 -11.50
CA GLN A 94 -12.54 -4.94 -11.70
C GLN A 94 -13.15 -3.99 -10.69
N THR A 95 -12.34 -3.15 -10.06
CA THR A 95 -12.82 -2.10 -9.16
C THR A 95 -12.07 -0.83 -9.42
N LEU A 96 -12.78 0.30 -9.45
CA LEU A 96 -12.15 1.61 -9.57
C LEU A 96 -11.66 2.07 -8.20
N VAL A 97 -10.35 2.22 -8.07
CA VAL A 97 -9.70 2.66 -6.82
C VAL A 97 -9.11 4.04 -6.99
N LYS A 98 -9.07 4.81 -5.90
CA LYS A 98 -8.46 6.15 -5.90
C LYS A 98 -6.95 6.05 -6.02
N THR A 99 -6.32 7.04 -6.64
CA THR A 99 -4.86 7.09 -6.76
C THR A 99 -4.23 8.31 -6.11
N ILE A 100 -2.93 8.19 -5.85
CA ILE A 100 -2.03 9.26 -5.44
C ILE A 100 -0.61 8.92 -5.91
N SER A 101 0.24 9.90 -6.18
CA SER A 101 1.68 9.66 -6.37
C SER A 101 2.43 9.83 -5.03
N ILE A 102 3.67 9.37 -4.94
CA ILE A 102 4.47 9.57 -3.73
C ILE A 102 4.79 11.06 -3.57
N ASP A 103 5.17 11.73 -4.66
CA ASP A 103 5.43 13.17 -4.72
C ASP A 103 4.22 13.98 -4.23
N ASP A 104 3.03 13.74 -4.80
CA ASP A 104 1.79 14.40 -4.40
C ASP A 104 1.45 14.11 -2.93
N PHE A 105 1.67 12.87 -2.47
CA PHE A 105 1.44 12.50 -1.07
C PHE A 105 2.34 13.30 -0.12
N ILE A 106 3.65 13.37 -0.40
CA ILE A 106 4.62 14.10 0.41
C ILE A 106 4.27 15.60 0.43
N LEU A 107 3.96 16.18 -0.73
CA LEU A 107 3.60 17.59 -0.85
C LEU A 107 2.33 17.93 -0.08
N THR A 108 1.25 17.17 -0.30
CA THR A 108 -0.07 17.46 0.29
C THR A 108 -0.16 17.19 1.79
N THR A 109 0.70 16.30 2.32
CA THR A 109 0.78 16.01 3.76
C THR A 109 1.89 16.78 4.48
N ASN A 110 2.59 17.67 3.77
CA ASN A 110 3.68 18.50 4.28
C ASN A 110 4.82 17.68 4.91
N LEU A 111 5.18 16.56 4.27
CA LEU A 111 6.27 15.66 4.68
C LEU A 111 7.61 15.96 3.97
N ASN A 112 7.72 17.10 3.29
CA ASN A 112 8.92 17.47 2.50
C ASN A 112 10.23 17.53 3.32
N GLY A 113 10.14 17.71 4.64
CA GLY A 113 11.29 17.71 5.54
C GLY A 113 11.63 16.34 6.15
N ASN A 114 10.87 15.31 5.80
CA ASN A 114 11.04 13.96 6.32
C ASN A 114 11.93 13.10 5.42
N ASN A 115 12.61 12.12 6.01
CA ASN A 115 13.43 11.17 5.27
C ASN A 115 12.68 9.85 5.11
N ILE A 116 12.44 9.42 3.87
CA ILE A 116 12.01 8.05 3.59
C ILE A 116 13.20 7.12 3.83
N LYS A 117 13.15 6.33 4.91
CA LYS A 117 14.21 5.34 5.22
C LYS A 117 14.02 4.02 4.50
N LEU A 118 12.77 3.72 4.16
CA LEU A 118 12.40 2.52 3.41
C LEU A 118 11.15 2.83 2.59
N LEU A 119 11.20 2.45 1.32
CA LEU A 119 10.07 2.35 0.42
C LEU A 119 9.95 0.88 0.01
N LYS A 120 8.97 0.18 0.58
CA LYS A 120 8.61 -1.17 0.14
C LYS A 120 7.51 -1.04 -0.91
N ILE A 121 7.65 -1.78 -2.00
CA ILE A 121 6.71 -1.79 -3.11
C ILE A 121 6.41 -3.26 -3.45
N ASP A 122 5.15 -3.64 -3.36
CA ASP A 122 4.65 -4.96 -3.76
C ASP A 122 3.24 -4.79 -4.30
N VAL A 123 3.14 -4.49 -5.59
CA VAL A 123 1.87 -4.11 -6.26
C VAL A 123 1.60 -4.97 -7.49
N GLU A 124 2.23 -6.15 -7.56
CA GLU A 124 2.00 -7.20 -8.56
C GLU A 124 2.04 -6.70 -10.01
N GLY A 125 3.12 -5.99 -10.38
CA GLY A 125 3.40 -5.58 -11.76
C GLY A 125 3.16 -4.10 -12.09
N TYR A 126 2.90 -3.28 -11.07
CA TYR A 126 2.77 -1.81 -11.20
C TYR A 126 3.92 -1.03 -10.55
N GLU A 127 5.02 -1.71 -10.17
CA GLU A 127 6.13 -1.13 -9.40
C GLU A 127 6.81 0.02 -10.13
N TYR A 128 6.95 -0.09 -11.45
CA TYR A 128 7.54 0.97 -12.28
C TYR A 128 6.72 2.27 -12.22
N GLN A 129 5.40 2.16 -12.17
CA GLN A 129 4.52 3.31 -12.04
C GLN A 129 4.61 3.93 -10.65
N VAL A 130 4.79 3.13 -9.59
CA VAL A 130 5.03 3.65 -8.25
C VAL A 130 6.31 4.47 -8.18
N LEU A 131 7.38 4.03 -8.85
CA LEU A 131 8.68 4.72 -8.84
C LEU A 131 8.74 6.00 -9.66
N LEU A 132 7.82 6.18 -10.61
CA LEU A 132 7.81 7.33 -11.54
C LEU A 132 7.09 8.56 -10.99
N GLY A 133 6.48 8.51 -9.82
CA GLY A 133 5.78 9.65 -9.21
C GLY A 133 5.90 9.71 -7.72
#